data_AF-A0A3M1LR09-F1
#
_entry.id   AF-A0A3M1LR09-F1
#
_cell.length_a   1.000
_cell.length_b   1.000
_cell.length_c   1.000
_cell.angle_alpha   90.00
_cell.angle_beta   90.00
_cell.angle_gamma   90.00
#
_symmetry.space_group_name_H-M   'P 1'
#
loop_
_entity.id
_entity.type
_entity.pdbx_description
1 polymer ?
#
loop_
_entity_poly.entity_id
_entity_poly.type
_entity_poly.pdbx_seq_one_letter_code
_entity_poly.pdbx_strand_id
1 'polypeptide(L)'
;MVKHRGVAKLSTALMGVLALLLLASLACRTGEILTPEEATARAQQAQERGAESVPSTAGGAEFQVNETVEFTGTEFLIPLRKEPGNVPPFSFAGRGDQATVLGSQEAEGEVWYLVKSAAGKG
;
A
#
# COMPACT_ATOMS: atom_id res chain seq x y z
N MET A 1 -35.65 -61.85 6.06
CA MET A 1 -34.26 -61.65 6.54
C MET A 1 -33.61 -60.52 5.75
N VAL A 2 -33.68 -59.28 6.25
CA VAL A 2 -33.04 -58.11 5.63
C VAL A 2 -31.59 -58.04 6.11
N LYS A 3 -30.65 -58.11 5.17
CA LYS A 3 -29.21 -58.23 5.41
C LYS A 3 -28.61 -56.84 5.61
N HIS A 4 -28.49 -56.39 6.87
CA HIS A 4 -27.73 -55.19 7.22
C HIS A 4 -26.23 -55.38 6.93
N ARG A 5 -25.78 -54.97 5.75
CA ARG A 5 -24.35 -55.01 5.35
C ARG A 5 -23.78 -53.63 4.94
N GLY A 6 -24.40 -52.54 5.39
CA GLY A 6 -24.01 -51.17 4.99
C GLY A 6 -23.26 -50.33 6.03
N VAL A 7 -23.30 -50.67 7.32
CA VAL A 7 -22.91 -49.71 8.39
C VAL A 7 -21.40 -49.68 8.67
N ALA A 8 -20.72 -50.83 8.57
CA ALA A 8 -19.31 -50.93 8.97
C ALA A 8 -18.34 -50.15 8.06
N LYS A 9 -18.59 -50.12 6.75
CA LYS A 9 -17.69 -49.50 5.76
C LYS A 9 -17.75 -47.97 5.74
N LEU A 10 -18.92 -47.39 6.01
CA LEU A 10 -19.10 -45.94 6.06
C LEU A 10 -18.38 -45.34 7.28
N SER A 11 -18.39 -46.06 8.41
CA SER A 11 -17.70 -45.65 9.63
C SER A 11 -16.18 -45.67 9.49
N THR A 12 -15.60 -46.64 8.78
CA THR A 12 -14.13 -46.71 8.57
C THR A 12 -13.66 -45.66 7.57
N ALA A 13 -14.42 -45.42 6.51
CA ALA A 13 -14.11 -44.36 5.55
C ALA A 13 -14.20 -42.96 6.19
N LEU A 14 -15.23 -42.72 7.00
CA LEU A 14 -15.39 -41.46 7.73
C LEU A 14 -14.28 -41.25 8.77
N MET A 15 -13.90 -42.30 9.51
CA MET A 15 -12.77 -42.23 10.45
C MET A 15 -11.44 -41.97 9.71
N GLY A 16 -11.24 -42.58 8.54
CA GLY A 16 -10.06 -42.35 7.70
C GLY A 16 -9.97 -40.91 7.21
N VAL A 17 -11.08 -40.33 6.76
CA VAL A 17 -11.15 -38.91 6.35
C VAL A 17 -10.92 -37.99 7.54
N LEU A 18 -11.50 -38.27 8.71
CA LEU A 18 -11.31 -37.47 9.91
C LEU A 18 -9.86 -37.52 10.41
N ALA A 19 -9.22 -38.69 10.38
CA ALA A 19 -7.81 -38.84 10.72
C ALA A 19 -6.90 -38.07 9.74
N LEU A 20 -7.21 -38.11 8.45
CA LEU A 20 -6.49 -37.34 7.43
C LEU A 20 -6.63 -35.83 7.66
N LEU A 21 -7.85 -35.35 8.00
CA LEU A 21 -8.11 -33.94 8.29
C LEU A 21 -7.39 -33.48 9.57
N LEU A 22 -7.32 -34.32 10.60
CA LEU A 22 -6.59 -34.01 11.83
C LEU A 22 -5.08 -33.94 11.59
N LEU A 23 -4.51 -34.84 10.78
CA LEU A 23 -3.10 -34.80 10.39
C LEU A 23 -2.73 -33.52 9.63
N ALA A 24 -3.61 -33.01 8.76
CA ALA A 24 -3.40 -31.75 8.06
C ALA A 24 -3.33 -30.53 9.00
N SER A 25 -4.06 -30.55 10.11
CA SER A 25 -4.08 -29.44 11.08
C SER A 25 -2.80 -29.30 11.91
N LEU A 26 -2.01 -30.36 12.05
CA LEU A 26 -0.74 -30.36 12.79
C LEU A 26 0.41 -29.69 12.02
N ALA A 27 0.27 -29.48 10.72
CA ALA A 27 1.32 -28.89 9.87
C ALA A 27 1.52 -27.37 10.06
N CYS A 28 0.64 -26.67 10.79
CA CYS A 28 0.70 -25.21 10.98
C CYS A 28 1.50 -24.75 12.21
N ARG A 29 2.39 -25.57 12.78
CA ARG A 29 3.27 -25.15 13.90
C ARG A 29 4.74 -25.15 13.55
N THR A 30 5.11 -24.35 12.57
CA THR A 30 6.49 -23.89 12.37
C THR A 30 6.49 -22.42 12.03
N GLY A 31 5.92 -21.62 12.94
CA GLY A 31 6.23 -20.20 13.05
C GLY A 31 7.16 -20.07 14.25
N GLU A 32 8.46 -19.89 14.00
CA GLU A 32 9.40 -19.53 15.04
C GLU A 32 8.94 -18.18 15.60
N ILE A 33 8.56 -18.15 16.89
CA ILE A 33 8.20 -16.90 17.55
C ILE A 33 9.51 -16.13 17.68
N LEU A 34 9.75 -15.21 16.76
CA LEU A 34 10.85 -14.25 16.87
C LEU A 34 10.72 -13.58 18.23
N THR A 35 11.82 -13.52 18.97
CA THR A 35 11.85 -12.73 20.19
C THR A 35 11.55 -11.27 19.84
N PRO A 36 10.90 -10.50 20.74
CA PRO A 36 10.59 -9.10 20.48
C PRO A 36 11.81 -8.28 20.03
N GLU A 37 13.00 -8.66 20.52
CA GLU A 37 14.26 -7.99 20.21
C GLU A 37 14.71 -8.27 18.77
N GLU A 38 14.63 -9.51 18.31
CA GLU A 38 15.02 -9.87 16.94
C GLU A 38 14.03 -9.32 15.90
N ALA A 39 12.74 -9.24 16.25
CA ALA A 39 11.74 -8.57 15.43
C ALA A 39 12.00 -7.06 15.30
N THR A 40 12.41 -6.41 16.39
CA THR A 40 12.74 -4.98 16.42
C THR A 40 14.01 -4.68 15.64
N ALA A 41 15.05 -5.50 15.79
CA ALA A 41 16.30 -5.36 15.05
C ALA A 41 16.10 -5.50 13.54
N ARG A 42 15.24 -6.44 13.10
CA ARG A 42 14.89 -6.60 11.69
C ARG A 42 14.10 -5.39 11.16
N ALA A 43 13.16 -4.85 11.93
CA ALA A 43 12.42 -3.66 11.56
C ALA A 43 13.33 -2.43 11.45
N GLN A 44 14.26 -2.25 12.39
CA GLN A 44 15.26 -1.17 12.36
C GLN A 44 16.22 -1.29 11.18
N GLN A 45 16.75 -2.49 10.90
CA GLN A 45 17.60 -2.71 9.72
C GLN A 45 16.88 -2.50 8.39
N ALA A 46 15.57 -2.80 8.32
CA ALA A 46 14.76 -2.48 7.14
C ALA A 46 14.57 -0.97 6.97
N GLN A 47 14.44 -0.23 8.08
CA GLN A 47 14.34 1.22 8.10
C GLN A 47 15.67 1.90 7.71
N GLU A 48 16.81 1.35 8.16
CA GLU A 48 18.15 1.83 7.79
C GLU A 48 18.50 1.53 6.33
N ARG A 49 18.11 0.36 5.79
CA ARG A 49 18.27 0.04 4.36
C ARG A 49 17.29 0.76 3.44
N GLY A 50 16.17 1.25 3.98
CA GLY A 50 15.23 2.13 3.27
C GLY A 50 15.69 3.59 3.16
N ALA A 51 16.82 3.94 3.77
CA ALA A 51 17.43 5.27 3.68
C ALA A 51 18.31 5.46 2.43
N GLU A 52 18.26 4.54 1.47
CA GLU A 52 18.89 4.72 0.16
C GLU A 52 17.98 5.57 -0.75
N SER A 53 18.20 6.89 -0.67
CA SER A 53 17.67 7.93 -1.58
C SER A 53 16.16 7.95 -1.78
N VAL A 54 15.40 8.22 -0.70
CA VAL A 54 14.19 9.02 -0.91
C VAL A 54 14.70 10.38 -1.42
N PRO A 55 14.30 10.87 -2.61
CA PRO A 55 14.63 12.23 -2.98
C PRO A 55 14.16 13.13 -1.84
N SER A 56 15.12 13.84 -1.25
CA SER A 56 14.89 14.88 -0.27
C SER A 56 13.69 15.69 -0.75
N THR A 57 12.62 15.76 0.07
CA THR A 57 11.53 16.73 -0.13
C THR A 57 12.19 18.02 -0.57
N ALA A 58 11.94 18.44 -1.81
CA ALA A 58 12.59 19.61 -2.38
C ALA A 58 12.32 20.79 -1.45
N GLY A 59 13.29 21.08 -0.58
CA GLY A 59 13.22 22.19 0.33
C GLY A 59 13.20 23.45 -0.50
N GLY A 60 12.10 24.20 -0.44
CA GLY A 60 12.06 25.59 -0.85
C GLY A 60 12.21 25.87 -2.35
N ALA A 61 11.82 24.96 -3.24
CA ALA A 61 11.64 25.34 -4.65
C ALA A 61 10.32 26.14 -4.78
N GLU A 62 10.44 27.47 -4.79
CA GLU A 62 9.34 28.34 -5.18
C GLU A 62 9.24 28.32 -6.71
N PHE A 63 8.20 27.67 -7.23
CA PHE A 63 8.00 27.57 -8.68
C PHE A 63 7.45 28.88 -9.24
N GLN A 64 7.96 29.29 -10.40
CA GLN A 64 7.49 30.50 -11.06
C GLN A 64 6.21 30.23 -11.84
N VAL A 65 5.36 31.27 -11.96
CA VAL A 65 4.18 31.19 -12.82
C VAL A 65 4.62 31.01 -14.29
N ASN A 66 3.94 30.10 -14.98
CA ASN A 66 4.24 29.59 -16.33
C ASN A 66 5.47 28.65 -16.42
N GLU A 67 6.06 28.26 -15.30
CA GLU A 67 7.07 27.20 -15.28
C GLU A 67 6.44 25.84 -15.60
N THR A 68 7.17 25.00 -16.33
CA THR A 68 6.80 23.60 -16.54
C THR A 68 7.53 22.73 -15.53
N VAL A 69 6.76 21.99 -14.74
CA VAL A 69 7.25 21.13 -13.66
C VAL A 69 6.85 19.69 -13.91
N GLU A 70 7.58 18.76 -13.30
CA GLU A 70 7.30 17.33 -13.36
C GLU A 70 6.81 16.83 -12.01
N PHE A 71 5.82 15.93 -12.03
CA PHE A 71 5.32 15.29 -10.82
C PHE A 71 6.24 14.15 -10.36
N THR A 72 6.87 14.32 -9.19
CA THR A 72 7.90 13.41 -8.64
C THR A 72 7.47 12.62 -7.40
N GLY A 73 6.19 12.65 -7.03
CA GLY A 73 5.68 12.00 -5.81
C GLY A 73 5.96 10.50 -5.73
N THR A 74 6.05 9.97 -4.50
CA THR A 74 6.37 8.56 -4.21
C THR A 74 5.27 7.56 -4.57
N GLU A 75 4.05 8.06 -4.76
CA GLU A 75 2.91 7.28 -5.23
C GLU A 75 2.87 7.22 -6.76
N PHE A 76 2.26 6.18 -7.32
CA PHE A 76 2.08 6.08 -8.78
C PHE A 76 1.08 7.12 -9.31
N LEU A 77 0.09 7.45 -8.48
CA LEU A 77 -0.95 8.44 -8.75
C LEU A 77 -0.84 9.60 -7.76
N ILE A 78 -0.69 10.80 -8.29
CA ILE A 78 -0.57 12.02 -7.50
C ILE A 78 -1.93 12.73 -7.50
N PRO A 79 -2.59 12.84 -6.34
CA PRO A 79 -3.93 13.40 -6.26
C PRO A 79 -3.91 14.90 -6.56
N LEU A 80 -4.75 15.33 -7.50
CA LEU A 80 -5.02 16.74 -7.77
C LEU A 80 -6.33 17.14 -7.09
N ARG A 81 -6.34 18.34 -6.51
CA ARG A 81 -7.49 18.88 -5.76
C ARG A 81 -7.96 20.15 -6.45
N LYS A 82 -9.23 20.52 -6.29
CA LYS A 82 -9.73 21.79 -6.85
C LYS A 82 -9.37 22.98 -6.00
N GLU A 83 -9.26 22.74 -4.70
CA GLU A 83 -9.05 23.72 -3.65
C GLU A 83 -8.18 23.07 -2.58
N PRO A 84 -7.31 23.84 -1.90
CA PRO A 84 -6.57 23.36 -0.74
C PRO A 84 -7.50 22.84 0.36
N GLY A 85 -7.07 21.82 1.09
CA GLY A 85 -7.85 21.21 2.18
C GLY A 85 -9.05 20.36 1.72
N ASN A 86 -9.39 20.33 0.43
CA ASN A 86 -10.50 19.50 -0.06
C ASN A 86 -10.14 18.01 0.03
N VAL A 87 -10.93 17.21 0.76
CA VAL A 87 -10.57 15.83 1.15
C VAL A 87 -10.56 14.83 -0.03
N PRO A 88 -11.58 14.75 -0.91
CA PRO A 88 -11.47 13.93 -2.11
C PRO A 88 -10.66 14.63 -3.22
N PRO A 89 -9.71 13.93 -3.86
CA PRO A 89 -9.13 14.41 -5.11
C PRO A 89 -10.17 14.41 -6.24
N PHE A 90 -10.07 15.37 -7.17
CA PHE A 90 -10.95 15.40 -8.34
C PHE A 90 -10.36 14.61 -9.52
N SER A 91 -9.04 14.48 -9.58
CA SER A 91 -8.31 13.69 -10.59
C SER A 91 -6.94 13.26 -10.06
N PHE A 92 -6.22 12.49 -10.87
CA PHE A 92 -4.90 11.98 -10.54
C PHE A 92 -3.96 12.19 -11.72
N ALA A 93 -2.77 12.74 -11.46
CA ALA A 93 -1.66 12.77 -12.40
C ALA A 93 -0.77 11.54 -12.22
N GLY A 94 -0.15 11.08 -13.29
CA GLY A 94 0.90 10.08 -13.22
C GLY A 94 2.22 10.68 -12.75
N ARG A 95 3.08 9.86 -12.14
CA ARG A 95 4.48 10.24 -11.94
C ARG A 95 5.17 10.46 -13.29
N GLY A 96 5.96 11.51 -13.40
CA GLY A 96 6.62 11.89 -14.66
C GLY A 96 5.73 12.70 -15.60
N ASP A 97 4.45 12.89 -15.28
CA ASP A 97 3.61 13.81 -16.02
C ASP A 97 4.09 15.25 -15.81
N GLN A 98 3.97 16.06 -16.86
CA GLN A 98 4.30 17.48 -16.81
C GLN A 98 3.07 18.31 -16.49
N ALA A 99 3.29 19.43 -15.81
CA ALA A 99 2.27 20.43 -15.55
C ALA A 99 2.85 21.85 -15.67
N THR A 100 1.99 22.80 -16.01
CA THR A 100 2.33 24.22 -15.99
C THR A 100 1.83 24.85 -14.71
N VAL A 101 2.70 25.55 -13.99
CA VAL A 101 2.35 26.31 -12.78
C VAL A 101 1.59 27.58 -13.18
N LEU A 102 0.42 27.78 -12.59
CA LEU A 102 -0.44 28.95 -12.85
C LEU A 102 -0.44 29.95 -11.69
N GLY A 103 -0.01 29.52 -10.50
CA GLY A 103 0.05 30.34 -9.30
C GLY A 103 0.26 29.49 -8.05
N SER A 104 0.40 30.17 -6.93
CA SER A 104 0.49 29.56 -5.61
C SER A 104 -0.40 30.29 -4.61
N GLN A 105 -0.78 29.59 -3.56
CA GLN A 105 -1.42 30.17 -2.39
C GLN A 105 -0.97 29.42 -1.13
N GLU A 106 -0.96 30.12 -0.01
CA GLU A 106 -0.75 29.49 1.30
C GLU A 106 -2.11 29.07 1.87
N ALA A 107 -2.19 27.83 2.35
CA ALA A 107 -3.35 27.31 3.06
C ALA A 107 -2.87 26.34 4.14
N GLU A 108 -3.37 26.52 5.37
CA GLU A 108 -3.04 25.66 6.51
C GLU A 108 -1.52 25.58 6.83
N GLY A 109 -0.77 26.63 6.50
CA GLY A 109 0.70 26.67 6.69
C GLY A 109 1.50 25.92 5.62
N GLU A 110 0.84 25.48 4.54
CA GLU A 110 1.45 24.83 3.39
C GLU A 110 1.24 25.65 2.11
N VAL A 111 2.22 25.60 1.20
CA VAL A 111 2.12 26.24 -0.12
C VAL A 111 1.48 25.27 -1.10
N TRP A 112 0.35 25.67 -1.66
CA TRP A 112 -0.37 24.97 -2.71
C TRP A 112 -0.12 25.61 -4.06
N TYR A 113 0.23 24.81 -5.06
CA TYR A 113 0.42 25.27 -6.42
C TYR A 113 -0.79 24.90 -7.27
N LEU A 114 -1.36 25.91 -7.94
CA LEU A 114 -2.36 25.68 -8.98
C LEU A 114 -1.64 25.29 -10.25
N VAL A 115 -1.92 24.11 -10.77
CA VAL A 115 -1.26 23.58 -11.96
C VAL A 115 -2.26 23.22 -13.05
N LYS A 116 -1.79 23.16 -14.29
CA LYS A 116 -2.52 22.62 -15.44
C LYS A 116 -1.73 21.48 -16.05
N SER A 117 -2.30 20.28 -16.05
CA SER A 117 -1.73 19.08 -16.66
C SER A 117 -2.75 18.38 -17.56
N ALA A 118 -2.37 17.23 -18.12
CA ALA A 118 -3.30 16.36 -18.84
C ALA A 118 -4.46 15.85 -17.95
N ALA A 119 -4.23 15.71 -16.64
CA ALA A 119 -5.24 15.31 -15.66
C ALA A 119 -6.20 16.44 -15.26
N GLY A 120 -6.00 17.65 -15.81
CA GLY A 120 -6.86 18.81 -15.62
C GLY A 120 -6.17 19.97 -14.90
N LYS A 121 -6.98 20.90 -14.43
CA LYS A 121 -6.55 22.08 -13.66
C LYS A 121 -6.99 21.94 -12.20
N GLY A 122 -6.05 22.08 -11.29
CA GLY A 122 -6.24 22.03 -9.84
C GLY A 122 -4.92 22.23 -9.10
#